data_AF-A0A7Y5TZF4-F1
#
_entry.id   AF-A0A7Y5TZF4-F1
#
_cell.length_a   1.000
_cell.length_b   1.000
_cell.length_c   1.000
_cell.angle_alpha   90.00
_cell.angle_beta   90.00
_cell.angle_gamma   90.00
#
_symmetry.space_group_name_H-M   'P 1'
#
loop_
_entity.id
_entity.type
_entity.pdbx_description
1 polymer ?
#
loop_
_entity_poly.entity_id
_entity_poly.type
_entity_poly.pdbx_seq_one_letter_code
_entity_poly.pdbx_strand_id
1 'polypeptide(L)'
;MSGVKAMRKHREGQVTLRTHDVEPINVPQVDPDFVRETREGLRMSRQVFAFKIGVNPRTLERWEQGRSKPNEQAAVLIRLVRKYPDTLKRLESLAASA
;
A
#
# COMPACT_ATOMS: atom_id res chain seq x y z
N MET A 1 -10.05 35.03 -15.89
CA MET A 1 -10.18 34.88 -14.42
C MET A 1 -11.61 34.45 -13.99
N SER A 2 -12.13 33.29 -14.42
CA SER A 2 -13.49 32.84 -14.03
C SER A 2 -13.52 31.88 -12.83
N GLY A 3 -12.52 31.01 -12.68
CA GLY A 3 -12.48 30.00 -11.60
C GLY A 3 -12.45 30.59 -10.18
N VAL A 4 -11.71 31.68 -9.97
CA VAL A 4 -11.63 32.35 -8.64
C VAL A 4 -12.97 32.95 -8.22
N LYS A 5 -13.73 33.51 -9.15
CA LYS A 5 -15.08 34.03 -8.88
C LYS A 5 -16.05 32.90 -8.52
N ALA A 6 -15.98 31.76 -9.21
CA ALA A 6 -16.80 30.59 -8.91
C ALA A 6 -16.49 29.98 -7.53
N MET A 7 -15.21 29.91 -7.14
CA MET A 7 -14.80 29.46 -5.79
C MET A 7 -15.31 30.37 -4.68
N ARG A 8 -15.37 31.70 -4.92
CA ARG A 8 -15.93 32.65 -3.95
C ARG A 8 -17.43 32.43 -3.76
N LYS A 9 -18.18 32.35 -4.87
CA LYS A 9 -19.62 32.07 -4.84
C LYS A 9 -19.94 30.74 -4.16
N HIS A 10 -19.08 29.72 -4.34
CA HIS A 10 -19.22 28.42 -3.67
C HIS A 10 -19.08 28.53 -2.16
N ARG A 11 -18.06 29.27 -1.69
CA ARG A 11 -17.87 29.55 -0.26
C ARG A 11 -19.00 30.39 0.35
N GLU A 12 -19.59 31.29 -0.44
CA GLU A 12 -20.77 32.08 -0.07
C GLU A 12 -22.09 31.30 -0.20
N GLY A 13 -22.06 30.01 -0.56
CA GLY A 13 -23.24 29.15 -0.70
C GLY A 13 -24.13 29.46 -1.91
N GLN A 14 -23.67 30.30 -2.84
CA GLN A 14 -24.44 30.79 -3.99
C GLN A 14 -24.38 29.85 -5.21
N VAL A 15 -23.38 28.97 -5.27
CA VAL A 15 -23.25 27.94 -6.30
C VAL A 15 -22.72 26.66 -5.68
N THR A 16 -23.11 25.51 -6.21
CA THR A 16 -22.55 24.21 -5.83
C THR A 16 -21.44 23.84 -6.82
N LEU A 17 -20.25 23.55 -6.32
CA LEU A 17 -19.14 22.99 -7.11
C LEU A 17 -19.05 21.51 -6.80
N ARG A 18 -18.45 20.76 -7.73
CA ARG A 18 -18.12 19.36 -7.48
C ARG A 18 -17.07 19.30 -6.38
N THR A 19 -17.51 18.94 -5.18
CA THR A 19 -16.68 18.73 -3.99
C THR A 19 -16.60 17.24 -3.71
N HIS A 20 -15.43 16.76 -3.32
CA HIS A 20 -15.23 15.41 -2.81
C HIS A 20 -14.61 15.52 -1.42
N ASP A 21 -15.28 14.98 -0.42
CA ASP A 21 -14.68 14.80 0.89
C ASP A 21 -13.78 13.56 0.82
N VAL A 22 -12.50 13.74 1.14
CA VAL A 22 -11.50 12.66 1.08
C VAL A 22 -10.81 12.57 2.42
N GLU A 23 -10.92 11.43 3.07
CA GLU A 23 -10.11 11.09 4.23
C GLU A 23 -8.86 10.31 3.78
N PRO A 24 -7.67 10.63 4.32
CA PRO A 24 -6.47 9.90 4.00
C PRO A 24 -6.56 8.47 4.56
N ILE A 25 -6.21 7.49 3.72
CA ILE A 25 -6.10 6.10 4.17
C ILE A 25 -4.91 6.00 5.11
N ASN A 26 -5.17 5.80 6.40
CA ASN A 26 -4.14 5.54 7.39
C ASN A 26 -3.95 4.03 7.56
N VAL A 27 -2.84 3.52 7.03
CA VAL A 27 -2.52 2.09 7.15
C VAL A 27 -1.68 1.86 8.40
N PRO A 28 -2.12 0.99 9.33
CA PRO A 28 -1.35 0.74 10.53
C PRO A 28 0.00 0.11 10.18
N GLN A 29 1.03 0.50 10.93
CA GLN A 29 2.37 -0.05 10.81
C GLN A 29 2.35 -1.58 10.94
N VAL A 30 3.33 -2.22 10.33
CA VAL A 30 3.47 -3.67 10.33
C VAL A 30 4.63 -4.04 11.23
N ASP A 31 4.38 -4.88 12.23
CA ASP A 31 5.42 -5.39 13.11
C ASP A 31 6.17 -6.59 12.46
N PRO A 32 7.35 -6.97 12.99
CA PRO A 32 8.16 -8.05 12.43
C PRO A 32 7.43 -9.40 12.36
N ASP A 33 6.59 -9.70 13.36
CA ASP A 33 5.88 -10.96 13.46
C ASP A 33 4.79 -11.03 12.40
N PHE A 34 4.05 -9.94 12.15
CA PHE A 34 3.07 -9.86 11.09
C PHE A 34 3.70 -10.12 9.71
N VAL A 35 4.90 -9.58 9.44
CA VAL A 35 5.61 -9.84 8.17
C VAL A 35 5.94 -11.33 8.04
N ARG A 36 6.50 -11.93 9.10
CA ARG A 36 6.87 -13.35 9.15
C ARG A 36 5.66 -14.26 8.97
N GLU A 37 4.61 -14.03 9.75
CA GLU A 37 3.34 -14.78 9.70
C GLU A 37 2.69 -14.69 8.32
N THR A 38 2.71 -13.50 7.70
CA THR A 38 2.14 -13.33 6.36
C THR A 38 2.87 -14.21 5.35
N ARG A 39 4.22 -14.19 5.38
CA ARG A 39 5.02 -15.04 4.50
C ARG A 39 4.77 -16.53 4.75
N GLU A 40 4.74 -16.94 6.01
CA GLU A 40 4.59 -18.34 6.41
C GLU A 40 3.19 -18.86 6.10
N GLY A 41 2.16 -18.05 6.31
CA GLY A 41 0.77 -18.36 5.92
C GLY A 41 0.61 -18.57 4.42
N LEU A 42 1.46 -17.93 3.60
CA LEU A 42 1.51 -18.11 2.15
C LEU A 42 2.44 -19.26 1.72
N ARG A 43 3.07 -19.96 2.68
CA ARG A 43 4.00 -21.08 2.46
C ARG A 43 5.17 -20.74 1.55
N MET A 44 5.70 -19.52 1.70
CA MET A 44 6.82 -19.04 0.89
C MET A 44 8.12 -18.97 1.69
N SER A 45 9.23 -19.30 1.03
CA SER A 45 10.55 -18.96 1.56
C SER A 45 10.75 -17.44 1.55
N ARG A 46 11.70 -16.96 2.35
CA ARG A 46 12.02 -15.53 2.43
C ARG A 46 12.40 -14.95 1.07
N GLN A 47 13.25 -15.63 0.32
CA GLN A 47 13.63 -15.19 -1.03
C GLN A 47 12.42 -15.09 -1.95
N VAL A 48 11.58 -16.13 -2.00
CA VAL A 48 10.41 -16.16 -2.90
C VAL A 48 9.45 -15.04 -2.56
N PHE A 49 9.12 -14.86 -1.28
CA PHE A 49 8.20 -13.80 -0.86
C PHE A 49 8.75 -12.41 -1.19
N ALA A 50 10.04 -12.17 -0.90
CA ALA A 50 10.71 -10.91 -1.21
C ALA A 50 10.62 -10.58 -2.71
N PHE A 51 10.93 -11.54 -3.59
CA PHE A 51 10.83 -11.35 -5.04
C PHE A 51 9.40 -11.11 -5.50
N LYS A 52 8.43 -11.85 -4.96
CA LYS A 52 7.00 -11.71 -5.34
C LYS A 52 6.42 -10.34 -4.98
N ILE A 53 6.89 -9.71 -3.91
CA ILE A 53 6.47 -8.35 -3.51
C ILE A 53 7.45 -7.25 -3.97
N GLY A 54 8.48 -7.59 -4.76
CA GLY A 54 9.40 -6.63 -5.35
C GLY A 54 10.41 -5.98 -4.38
N VAL A 55 10.80 -6.67 -3.31
CA VAL A 55 11.78 -6.17 -2.33
C VAL A 55 13.05 -7.03 -2.30
N ASN A 56 14.16 -6.44 -1.90
CA ASN A 56 15.41 -7.20 -1.70
C ASN A 56 15.23 -8.21 -0.54
N PRO A 57 15.65 -9.48 -0.70
CA PRO A 57 15.56 -10.48 0.38
C PRO A 57 16.21 -10.04 1.71
N ARG A 58 17.30 -9.28 1.66
CA ARG A 58 17.96 -8.72 2.85
C ARG A 58 17.12 -7.64 3.54
N THR A 59 16.34 -6.89 2.79
CA THR A 59 15.40 -5.90 3.33
C THR A 59 14.25 -6.60 4.05
N LEU A 60 13.67 -7.64 3.44
CA LEU A 60 12.64 -8.46 4.08
C LEU A 60 13.16 -9.11 5.36
N GLU A 61 14.40 -9.64 5.35
CA GLU A 61 15.04 -10.20 6.54
C GLU A 61 15.15 -9.18 7.68
N ARG A 62 15.59 -7.95 7.38
CA ARG A 62 15.68 -6.89 8.39
C ARG A 62 14.31 -6.52 8.97
N TRP A 63 13.25 -6.56 8.16
CA TRP A 63 11.88 -6.36 8.64
C TRP A 63 11.44 -7.47 9.59
N GLU A 64 11.62 -8.73 9.22
CA GLU A 64 11.28 -9.89 10.06
C GLU A 64 12.11 -9.98 11.36
N GLN A 65 13.28 -9.35 11.40
CA GLN A 65 14.13 -9.24 12.59
C GLN A 65 13.89 -7.94 13.38
N GLY A 66 13.01 -7.04 12.93
CA GLY A 66 12.76 -5.74 13.56
C GLY A 66 13.94 -4.76 13.50
N ARG A 67 14.96 -5.03 12.66
CA ARG A 67 16.11 -4.13 12.45
C ARG A 67 15.76 -2.91 11.60
N SER A 68 14.67 -2.98 10.85
CA SER A 68 14.07 -1.86 10.12
C SER A 68 12.56 -2.06 9.98
N LYS A 69 11.84 -1.00 9.61
CA LYS A 69 10.40 -1.07 9.35
C LYS A 69 10.10 -1.00 7.85
N PRO A 70 9.04 -1.68 7.36
CA PRO A 70 8.52 -1.42 6.02
C PRO A 70 8.11 0.04 5.88
N ASN A 71 8.30 0.62 4.69
CA ASN A 71 7.70 1.92 4.37
C ASN A 71 6.17 1.77 4.26
N GLU A 72 5.45 2.89 4.23
CA GLU A 72 3.98 2.88 4.21
C GLU A 72 3.41 2.05 3.04
N GLN A 73 4.01 2.16 1.85
CA GLN A 73 3.56 1.43 0.66
C GLN A 73 3.78 -0.08 0.79
N ALA A 74 4.93 -0.50 1.30
CA ALA A 74 5.23 -1.90 1.57
C ALA A 74 4.34 -2.44 2.71
N ALA A 75 4.06 -1.63 3.72
CA ALA A 75 3.12 -1.98 4.79
C ALA A 75 1.71 -2.24 4.24
N VAL A 76 1.23 -1.37 3.34
CA VAL A 76 -0.03 -1.58 2.61
C VAL A 76 0.03 -2.88 1.82
N LEU A 77 1.10 -3.09 1.06
CA LEU A 77 1.22 -4.26 0.18
C LEU A 77 1.24 -5.57 0.95
N ILE A 78 1.99 -5.64 2.07
CA ILE A 78 2.05 -6.83 2.92
C ILE A 78 0.67 -7.12 3.51
N ARG A 79 -0.07 -6.10 3.96
CA ARG A 79 -1.46 -6.27 4.44
C ARG A 79 -2.40 -6.70 3.32
N LEU A 80 -2.25 -6.13 2.13
CA LEU A 80 -3.08 -6.44 0.97
C LEU A 80 -2.88 -7.90 0.55
N VAL A 81 -1.63 -8.36 0.50
CA VAL A 81 -1.29 -9.76 0.18
C VAL A 81 -1.77 -10.73 1.27
N ARG A 82 -1.71 -10.35 2.55
CA ARG A 82 -2.29 -11.15 3.65
C ARG A 82 -3.81 -11.30 3.50
N LYS A 83 -4.51 -10.21 3.17
CA LYS A 83 -5.98 -10.18 3.07
C LYS A 83 -6.49 -10.78 1.75
N TYR A 84 -5.77 -10.55 0.66
CA TYR A 84 -6.12 -10.94 -0.71
C TYR A 84 -4.90 -11.59 -1.37
N PRO A 85 -4.66 -12.90 -1.16
CA PRO A 85 -3.48 -13.58 -1.70
C PRO A 85 -3.37 -13.56 -3.24
N ASP A 86 -4.48 -13.38 -3.96
CA ASP A 86 -4.51 -13.19 -5.41
C ASP A 86 -3.76 -11.93 -5.86
N THR A 87 -3.50 -10.98 -4.95
CA THR A 87 -2.65 -9.81 -5.19
C THR A 87 -1.28 -10.19 -5.76
N LEU A 88 -0.67 -11.29 -5.31
CA LEU A 88 0.62 -11.74 -5.85
C LEU A 88 0.53 -12.08 -7.35
N LYS A 89 -0.55 -12.74 -7.78
CA LYS A 89 -0.79 -13.03 -9.20
C LYS A 89 -1.04 -11.75 -10.00
N ARG A 90 -1.72 -10.76 -9.40
CA ARG A 90 -1.91 -9.45 -10.02
C ARG A 90 -0.58 -8.73 -10.23
N LEU A 91 0.30 -8.74 -9.22
CA LEU A 91 1.66 -8.17 -9.34
C LEU A 91 2.44 -8.83 -10.48
N GLU A 92 2.39 -10.16 -10.60
CA GLU A 92 3.04 -10.91 -11.68
C GLU A 92 2.52 -10.51 -13.07
N SER A 93 1.22 -10.27 -13.20
CA SER A 93 0.61 -9.84 -14.47
C SER A 93 1.08 -8.46 -14.94
N LEU A 94 1.46 -7.57 -14.00
CA LEU A 94 2.01 -6.26 -14.31
C LEU A 94 3.41 -6.38 -14.92
N ALA A 95 4.23 -7.32 -14.42
CA ALA A 95 5.58 -7.56 -14.92
C ALA A 95 5.59 -8.22 -16.31
N ALA A 96 4.55 -8.98 -16.66
CA ALA A 96 4.41 -9.58 -17.99
C ALA A 96 3.96 -8.59 -19.08
N SER A 97 3.54 -7.38 -18.68
CA SER A 97 3.01 -6.35 -19.58
C SER A 97 3.97 -5.17 -19.79
N ALA A 98 5.21 -5.29 -19.32
CA ALA A 98 6.29 -4.30 -19.41
C ALA A 98 7.49 -4.88 -20.18
#